data_AF-A0A895A1V7-F1
#
_entry.id   AF-A0A895A1V7-F1
#
_cell.length_a   1.000
_cell.length_b   1.000
_cell.length_c   1.000
_cell.angle_alpha   90.00
_cell.angle_beta   90.00
_cell.angle_gamma   90.00
#
_symmetry.space_group_name_H-M   'P 1'
#
loop_
_entity.id
_entity.type
_entity.pdbx_description
1 polymer ?
#
loop_
_entity_poly.entity_id
_entity_poly.type
_entity_poly.pdbx_seq_one_letter_code
_entity_poly.pdbx_strand_id
1 'polypeptide(L)'
;MGNKNKTISFRVNEEAFDALSEIAEERNISLSAVFRDYVDSLVTHDGKVRVVPEDSTRARDGDDDDFPPTVEVSKSFVREHERLELEAEHLREQLDEQKAYIDHLRSQTDSEDEIGDVVKLEELDDDDEPYQLG
;
A
#
# COMPACT_ATOMS: atom_id res chain seq x y z
N MET A 1 -12.36 29.50 -29.38
CA MET A 1 -12.52 29.72 -27.93
C MET A 1 -11.29 30.48 -27.46
N GLY A 2 -11.44 31.60 -26.76
CA GLY A 2 -10.33 32.52 -26.46
C GLY A 2 -9.29 31.86 -25.55
N ASN A 3 -8.06 31.71 -26.07
CA ASN A 3 -6.93 31.19 -25.32
C ASN A 3 -6.55 32.21 -24.23
N LYS A 4 -7.08 32.03 -23.02
CA LYS A 4 -6.65 32.77 -21.84
C LYS A 4 -5.26 32.24 -21.47
N ASN A 5 -4.21 32.87 -21.97
CA ASN A 5 -2.84 32.55 -21.59
C ASN A 5 -2.67 32.86 -20.10
N LYS A 6 -2.83 31.84 -19.25
CA LYS A 6 -2.55 31.94 -17.82
C LYS A 6 -1.04 31.89 -17.65
N THR A 7 -0.45 32.98 -17.15
CA THR A 7 0.94 32.99 -16.75
C THR A 7 1.05 32.30 -15.39
N ILE A 8 1.87 31.26 -15.32
CA ILE A 8 2.17 30.54 -14.08
C ILE A 8 3.67 30.76 -13.80
N SER A 9 3.97 31.28 -12.62
CA SER A 9 5.34 31.48 -12.15
C SER A 9 5.75 30.33 -11.25
N PHE A 10 6.87 29.68 -11.57
CA PHE A 10 7.46 28.62 -10.74
C PHE A 10 8.77 29.11 -10.11
N ARG A 11 9.08 28.59 -8.93
CA ARG A 11 10.42 28.74 -8.34
C ARG A 11 11.21 27.48 -8.65
N VAL A 12 12.41 27.66 -9.15
CA VAL A 12 13.36 26.60 -9.46
C VAL A 12 14.69 26.92 -8.77
N ASN A 13 15.51 25.90 -8.51
CA ASN A 13 16.89 26.11 -8.07
C ASN A 13 17.72 26.67 -9.22
N GLU A 14 18.75 27.45 -8.89
CA GLU A 14 19.65 28.10 -9.84
C GLU A 14 20.32 27.07 -10.77
N GLU A 15 20.84 25.98 -10.21
CA GLU A 15 21.48 24.91 -11.00
C GLU A 15 20.55 24.27 -12.04
N ALA A 16 19.28 24.02 -11.71
CA ALA A 16 18.34 23.48 -12.72
C ALA A 16 17.93 24.55 -13.74
N PHE A 17 17.88 25.82 -13.34
CA PHE A 17 17.61 26.93 -14.26
C PHE A 17 18.73 27.07 -15.30
N ASP A 18 19.99 26.99 -14.86
CA ASP A 18 21.16 27.08 -15.74
C ASP A 18 21.19 25.88 -16.71
N ALA A 19 21.02 24.66 -16.21
CA ALA A 19 20.97 23.46 -17.05
C ALA A 19 19.83 23.50 -18.09
N LEU A 20 18.62 23.95 -17.70
CA LEU A 20 17.51 24.07 -18.63
C LEU A 20 17.71 25.21 -19.64
N SER A 21 18.41 26.27 -19.25
CA SER A 21 18.75 27.37 -20.15
C SER A 21 19.78 26.94 -21.19
N GLU A 22 20.79 26.18 -20.80
CA GLU A 22 21.78 25.59 -21.71
C GLU A 22 21.11 24.67 -22.75
N ILE A 23 20.18 23.80 -22.31
CA ILE A 23 19.40 22.93 -23.21
C ILE A 23 18.53 23.75 -24.18
N ALA A 24 17.92 24.84 -23.70
CA ALA A 24 17.09 25.71 -24.51
C ALA A 24 17.92 26.44 -25.59
N GLU A 25 19.12 26.90 -25.25
CA GLU A 25 20.07 27.54 -26.15
C GLU A 25 20.58 26.56 -27.23
N GLU A 26 20.97 25.35 -26.84
CA GLU A 26 21.39 24.29 -27.76
C GLU A 26 20.31 24.00 -28.80
N ARG A 27 19.05 23.93 -28.36
CA ARG A 27 17.88 23.65 -29.20
C ARG A 27 17.30 24.89 -29.89
N ASN A 28 17.87 26.07 -29.70
CA ASN A 28 17.40 27.35 -30.26
C ASN A 28 15.91 27.64 -29.99
N ILE A 29 15.41 27.27 -28.81
CA ILE A 29 14.02 27.48 -28.38
C ILE A 29 13.97 28.25 -27.07
N SER A 30 12.84 28.91 -26.78
CA SER A 30 12.68 29.59 -25.49
C SER A 30 12.58 28.57 -24.35
N LEU A 31 13.10 28.93 -23.18
CA LEU A 31 12.96 28.13 -21.96
C LEU A 31 11.49 27.78 -21.66
N SER A 32 10.58 28.73 -21.92
CA SER A 32 9.14 28.54 -21.79
C SER A 32 8.55 27.54 -22.79
N ALA A 33 9.17 27.34 -23.95
CA ALA A 33 8.79 26.32 -24.92
C ALA A 33 9.24 24.93 -24.47
N VAL A 34 10.49 24.79 -24.00
CA VAL A 34 11.01 23.53 -23.42
C VAL A 34 10.10 23.03 -22.30
N PHE A 35 9.71 23.93 -21.40
CA PHE A 35 8.84 23.58 -20.28
C PHE A 35 7.44 23.16 -20.74
N ARG A 36 6.87 23.85 -21.74
CA ARG A 36 5.56 23.48 -22.29
C ARG A 36 5.60 22.11 -22.95
N ASP A 37 6.61 21.82 -23.75
CA ASP A 37 6.75 20.53 -24.43
C ASP A 37 6.90 19.38 -23.42
N TYR A 38 7.64 19.61 -22.33
CA TYR A 38 7.76 18.63 -21.26
C TYR A 38 6.42 18.38 -20.55
N VAL A 39 5.70 19.44 -20.18
CA VAL A 39 4.37 19.33 -19.54
C VAL A 39 3.36 18.68 -20.49
N ASP A 40 3.41 19.01 -21.78
CA ASP A 40 2.50 18.46 -22.78
C ASP A 40 2.72 16.95 -22.98
N SER A 41 3.98 16.51 -23.05
CA SER A 41 4.35 15.09 -23.06
C SER A 41 3.84 14.36 -21.81
N LEU A 42 4.03 14.97 -20.63
CA LEU A 42 3.60 14.39 -19.36
C LEU A 42 2.07 14.26 -19.25
N VAL A 43 1.32 15.26 -19.72
CA VAL A 43 -0.16 15.23 -19.75
C VAL A 43 -0.67 14.21 -20.77
N THR A 44 -0.06 14.16 -21.96
CA THR A 44 -0.46 13.27 -23.05
C THR A 44 -0.34 11.80 -22.66
N HIS A 45 0.68 11.46 -21.87
CA HIS A 45 0.94 10.08 -21.45
C HIS A 45 0.47 9.77 -20.01
N ASP A 46 -0.39 10.60 -19.41
CA ASP A 46 -0.90 10.40 -18.05
C ASP A 46 0.22 10.13 -17.01
N GLY A 47 1.33 10.87 -17.12
CA GLY A 47 2.51 10.70 -16.28
C GLY A 47 3.41 9.50 -16.61
N LYS A 48 3.05 8.66 -17.59
CA LYS A 48 3.82 7.47 -17.99
C LYS A 48 4.95 7.79 -18.97
N VAL A 49 5.77 8.79 -18.66
CA VAL A 49 6.92 9.19 -19.50
C VAL A 49 8.22 8.72 -18.84
N ARG A 50 9.06 7.99 -19.59
CA ARG A 50 10.41 7.62 -19.15
C ARG A 50 11.44 8.42 -19.94
N VAL A 51 12.31 9.15 -19.24
CA VAL A 51 13.50 9.76 -19.85
C VAL A 51 14.54 8.67 -20.05
N VAL A 52 14.86 8.40 -21.30
CA VAL A 52 15.78 7.34 -21.72
C VAL A 52 16.99 8.01 -22.35
N PRO A 53 18.22 7.78 -21.86
CA PRO A 53 19.43 8.29 -22.50
C PRO A 53 19.46 7.89 -23.97
N GLU A 54 19.91 8.77 -24.85
CA GLU A 54 19.89 8.54 -26.30
C GLU A 54 20.55 7.22 -26.70
N ASP A 55 21.62 6.83 -26.00
CA ASP A 55 22.37 5.59 -26.23
C ASP A 55 21.59 4.30 -25.94
N SER A 56 20.56 4.38 -25.09
CA SER A 56 19.76 3.22 -24.66
C SER A 56 18.52 2.97 -25.52
N THR A 57 18.26 3.83 -26.51
CA THR A 57 17.17 3.65 -27.48
C THR A 57 17.50 2.58 -28.53
N ARG A 58 18.79 2.34 -28.82
CA ARG A 58 19.24 1.32 -29.80
C ARG A 58 19.04 -0.13 -29.36
N ALA A 59 18.80 -0.38 -28.07
CA ALA A 59 18.64 -1.74 -27.54
C ALA A 59 17.20 -2.27 -27.61
N ARG A 60 16.26 -1.54 -28.21
CA ARG A 60 14.81 -1.79 -28.11
C ARG A 60 14.04 -1.95 -29.42
N ASP A 61 14.73 -2.20 -30.54
CA ASP A 61 14.08 -2.56 -31.81
C ASP A 61 13.72 -4.07 -31.86
N GLY A 62 13.10 -4.59 -30.80
CA GLY A 62 12.62 -5.97 -30.74
C GLY A 62 11.36 -6.05 -29.88
N ASP A 63 10.22 -6.24 -30.56
CA ASP A 63 8.86 -6.63 -30.12
C ASP A 63 8.48 -6.62 -28.62
N ASP A 64 7.35 -5.95 -28.35
CA ASP A 64 6.34 -6.28 -27.31
C ASP A 64 6.72 -6.27 -25.81
N ASP A 65 7.55 -5.32 -25.36
CA ASP A 65 7.61 -4.97 -23.92
C ASP A 65 6.47 -4.00 -23.53
N ASP A 66 5.24 -4.52 -23.48
CA ASP A 66 4.09 -3.78 -22.94
C ASP A 66 4.38 -3.30 -21.50
N PHE A 67 4.09 -2.03 -21.22
CA PHE A 67 4.31 -1.42 -19.90
C PHE A 67 2.98 -1.30 -19.13
N PRO A 68 2.89 -1.75 -17.86
CA PRO A 68 3.97 -2.28 -17.01
C PRO A 68 4.46 -3.66 -17.43
N PRO A 69 5.74 -4.00 -17.19
CA PRO A 69 6.34 -5.25 -17.63
C PRO A 69 5.55 -6.44 -17.09
N THR A 70 4.98 -7.24 -17.99
CA THR A 70 4.26 -8.45 -17.63
C THR A 70 5.21 -9.64 -17.62
N VAL A 71 5.14 -10.45 -16.56
CA VAL A 71 5.87 -11.71 -16.46
C VAL A 71 4.88 -12.85 -16.72
N GLU A 72 5.16 -13.69 -17.72
CA GLU A 72 4.37 -14.90 -17.93
C GLU A 72 4.61 -15.91 -16.81
N VAL A 73 3.54 -16.28 -16.11
CA VAL A 73 3.57 -17.29 -15.05
C VAL A 73 2.77 -18.52 -15.44
N SER A 74 3.17 -19.69 -14.93
CA SER A 74 2.45 -20.93 -15.18
C SER A 74 1.10 -20.96 -14.47
N LYS A 75 0.13 -21.72 -15.02
CA LYS A 75 -1.19 -21.89 -14.38
C LYS A 75 -1.11 -22.53 -12.98
N SER A 76 -0.07 -23.33 -12.71
CA SER A 76 0.15 -23.91 -11.38
C SER A 76 0.52 -22.85 -10.36
N PHE A 77 1.33 -21.86 -10.74
CA PHE A 77 1.69 -20.74 -9.87
C PHE A 77 0.46 -19.92 -9.47
N VAL A 78 -0.39 -19.59 -10.45
CA VAL A 78 -1.63 -18.83 -10.19
C VAL A 78 -2.56 -19.58 -9.22
N ARG A 79 -2.75 -20.88 -9.43
CA ARG A 79 -3.59 -21.71 -8.54
C ARG A 79 -3.04 -21.81 -7.13
N GLU A 80 -1.72 -21.93 -7.00
CA GLU A 80 -1.08 -21.99 -5.69
C GLU A 80 -1.20 -20.64 -4.97
N HIS A 81 -0.98 -19.53 -5.67
CA HIS A 81 -1.18 -18.20 -5.12
C HIS A 81 -2.61 -17.99 -4.61
N GLU A 82 -3.61 -18.32 -5.44
CA GLU A 82 -5.02 -18.24 -5.06
C GLU A 82 -5.34 -19.12 -3.84
N ARG A 83 -4.81 -20.35 -3.78
CA ARG A 83 -4.96 -21.23 -2.61
C ARG A 83 -4.35 -20.58 -1.36
N LEU A 84 -3.15 -20.01 -1.46
CA LEU A 84 -2.47 -19.37 -0.35
C LEU A 84 -3.19 -18.11 0.11
N GLU A 85 -3.75 -17.32 -0.80
CA GLU A 85 -4.57 -16.16 -0.47
C GLU A 85 -5.82 -16.57 0.32
N LEU A 86 -6.53 -17.60 -0.14
CA LEU A 86 -7.71 -18.13 0.55
C LEU A 86 -7.36 -18.75 1.91
N GLU A 87 -6.23 -19.46 2.01
CA GLU A 87 -5.75 -20.00 3.29
C GLU A 87 -5.40 -18.88 4.28
N ALA A 88 -4.72 -17.83 3.81
CA ALA A 88 -4.39 -16.68 4.64
C ALA A 88 -5.64 -15.90 5.09
N GLU A 89 -6.64 -15.76 4.21
CA GLU A 89 -7.95 -15.17 4.55
C GLU A 89 -8.64 -16.00 5.65
N HIS A 90 -8.71 -17.32 5.47
CA HIS A 90 -9.31 -18.21 6.46
C HIS A 90 -8.60 -18.15 7.82
N LEU A 91 -7.26 -18.10 7.83
CA LEU A 91 -6.49 -17.97 9.07
C LEU A 91 -6.73 -16.63 9.77
N ARG A 92 -6.96 -15.54 9.03
CA ARG A 92 -7.33 -14.24 9.63
C ARG A 92 -8.71 -14.30 10.27
N GLU A 93 -9.69 -14.93 9.62
CA GLU A 93 -11.03 -15.14 10.16
C GLU A 93 -10.98 -15.93 11.48
N GLN A 94 -10.25 -17.05 11.51
CA GLN A 94 -10.06 -17.84 12.74
C GLN A 94 -9.42 -17.01 13.86
N LEU A 95 -8.43 -16.17 13.53
CA LEU A 95 -7.76 -15.32 14.51
C LEU A 95 -8.75 -14.29 15.09
N ASP A 96 -9.57 -13.68 14.24
CA ASP A 96 -10.54 -12.68 14.66
C ASP A 96 -11.67 -13.30 15.50
N GLU A 97 -12.10 -14.52 15.18
CA GLU A 97 -13.02 -15.30 16.03
C GLU A 97 -12.40 -15.59 17.41
N GLN A 98 -11.15 -16.03 17.46
CA GLN A 98 -10.45 -16.31 18.73
C GLN A 98 -10.28 -15.04 19.56
N LYS A 99 -9.95 -13.90 18.95
CA LYS A 99 -9.90 -12.61 19.64
C LYS A 99 -11.26 -12.23 20.21
N ALA A 100 -12.33 -12.35 19.41
CA ALA A 100 -13.68 -12.04 19.86
C ALA A 100 -14.10 -12.94 21.03
N TYR A 101 -13.72 -14.23 21.00
CA TYR A 101 -13.97 -15.15 22.10
C TYR A 101 -13.19 -14.78 23.36
N ILE A 102 -11.90 -14.43 23.24
CA ILE A 102 -11.11 -13.93 24.37
C ILE A 102 -11.72 -12.67 24.96
N ASP A 103 -12.15 -11.73 24.12
CA ASP A 103 -12.79 -10.49 24.57
C ASP A 103 -14.13 -10.77 25.26
N HIS A 104 -14.90 -11.76 24.77
CA HIS A 104 -16.11 -12.22 25.43
C HIS A 104 -15.83 -12.80 26.82
N LEU A 105 -14.83 -13.69 26.95
CA LEU A 105 -14.43 -14.27 28.23
C LEU A 105 -13.93 -13.20 29.21
N ARG A 106 -13.10 -12.26 28.73
CA ARG A 106 -12.64 -11.12 29.54
C ARG A 106 -13.80 -10.28 30.02
N SER A 107 -14.76 -9.97 29.14
CA SER A 107 -15.97 -9.25 29.53
C SER A 107 -16.79 -10.00 30.57
N GLN A 108 -16.85 -11.34 30.50
CA GLN A 108 -17.52 -12.14 31.53
C GLN A 108 -16.79 -12.07 32.87
N THR A 109 -15.48 -12.26 32.88
CA THR A 109 -14.68 -12.16 34.12
C THR A 109 -14.71 -10.75 34.72
N ASP A 110 -14.53 -9.70 33.92
CA ASP A 110 -14.62 -8.32 34.38
C ASP A 110 -16.03 -7.97 34.89
N SER A 111 -17.08 -8.62 34.35
CA SER A 111 -18.45 -8.48 34.86
C SER A 111 -18.75 -9.32 36.10
N GLU A 112 -18.04 -10.44 36.29
CA GLU A 112 -18.10 -11.26 37.50
C GLU A 112 -17.41 -10.58 38.68
N ASP A 113 -16.41 -9.70 38.45
CA ASP A 113 -15.87 -8.81 39.49
C ASP A 113 -16.91 -7.78 40.00
N GLU A 114 -18.00 -7.50 39.26
CA GLU A 114 -19.16 -6.74 39.75
C GLU A 114 -20.19 -7.62 40.50
N ILE A 115 -20.13 -8.95 40.37
CA ILE A 115 -20.91 -9.91 41.15
C ILE A 115 -20.11 -10.23 42.42
N GLY A 116 -20.31 -9.41 43.47
CA GLY A 116 -19.53 -9.42 44.71
C GLY A 116 -19.59 -10.67 45.60
N ASP A 117 -19.51 -11.89 45.06
CA ASP A 117 -19.42 -13.14 45.82
C ASP A 117 -18.70 -14.24 45.01
N VAL A 118 -17.46 -13.98 44.58
CA VAL A 118 -16.57 -15.05 44.07
C VAL A 118 -16.11 -15.88 45.27
N VAL A 119 -16.81 -16.99 45.55
CA VAL A 119 -16.41 -17.95 46.59
C VAL A 119 -15.16 -18.68 46.10
N LYS A 120 -14.02 -18.40 46.73
CA LYS A 120 -12.77 -19.09 46.43
C LYS A 120 -12.85 -20.50 46.99
N LEU A 121 -12.61 -21.51 46.15
CA LEU A 121 -12.64 -22.93 46.55
C LEU A 121 -11.64 -23.23 47.69
N GLU A 122 -10.59 -22.42 47.81
CA GLU A 122 -9.60 -22.48 48.89
C GLU A 122 -10.18 -22.07 50.26
N GLU A 123 -11.23 -21.23 50.29
CA GLU A 123 -11.91 -20.78 51.52
C GLU A 123 -13.00 -21.79 51.98
N LEU A 124 -13.43 -22.70 51.10
CA LEU A 124 -14.38 -23.78 51.40
C LEU A 124 -13.71 -25.04 51.97
N ASP A 125 -12.39 -25.17 51.80
CA ASP A 125 -11.60 -26.35 52.25
C ASP A 125 -11.17 -26.23 53.73
N ASP A 126 -11.34 -25.05 54.35
CA ASP A 126 -11.08 -24.82 55.78
C ASP A 126 -12.27 -25.27 56.68
N ASP A 127 -13.46 -25.48 56.11
CA ASP A 127 -14.63 -26.04 56.81
C ASP A 127 -14.59 -27.57 56.76
N ASP A 128 -13.67 -28.13 57.54
CA ASP A 128 -13.42 -29.57 57.78
C ASP A 128 -14.57 -30.23 58.59
N GLU A 129 -15.85 -29.98 58.27
CA GLU A 129 -16.96 -30.81 58.77
C GLU A 129 -17.37 -31.86 57.72
N PRO A 130 -17.12 -33.16 57.98
CA PRO A 130 -17.54 -34.21 57.08
C PRO A 130 -19.07 -34.28 57.06
N TYR A 131 -19.68 -33.84 55.97
CA TYR A 131 -21.11 -34.02 55.74
C TYR A 131 -21.44 -35.51 55.69
N GLN A 132 -21.98 -36.03 56.80
CA GLN A 132 -22.42 -37.40 56.91
C GLN A 132 -23.78 -37.55 56.22
N LEU A 133 -23.75 -37.95 54.95
CA LEU A 133 -24.95 -38.37 54.21
C LEU A 133 -25.50 -39.65 54.85
N GLY A 134 -26.66 -39.53 55.49
CA GLY A 134 -27.47 -40.63 56.03
C GLY A 134 -28.46 -41.18 55.02
#